data_AF-A0A7J6B9A0-F1
#
_entry.id   AF-A0A7J6B9A0-F1
#
_cell.length_a   1.000
_cell.length_b   1.000
_cell.length_c   1.000
_cell.angle_alpha   90.00
_cell.angle_beta   90.00
_cell.angle_gamma   90.00
#
_symmetry.space_group_name_H-M   'P 1'
#
loop_
_entity.id
_entity.type
_entity.pdbx_description
1 polymer ?
#
loop_
_entity_poly.entity_id
_entity_poly.type
_entity_poly.pdbx_seq_one_letter_code
_entity_poly.pdbx_strand_id
1 'polypeptide(L)'
;MGSDKSPVGSSGGQKKAKPDRGGPDAEGSHKCCGCRFPLLIALLQLLLGITITVMAFLMTTISPSLLARETPHWAGIILCVVSLLGFVLYFITYLPDERTYTQFIIKLVYFLLCSVGLVISIIVIAFQGHHYSLTNGFICREIGQDCICTLEPEDPIARTFTYAEVTDCTAVTSTLMLYYLLQMVLNLAQAIVCLLGAFIMWKHRYQVFFVGLQKSSPSTQQWQNV
;
A
#
# COMPACT_ATOMS: atom_id res chain seq x y z
N MET A 1 80.47 -30.20 -39.50
CA MET A 1 79.95 -31.22 -40.45
C MET A 1 78.67 -31.76 -39.83
N GLY A 2 77.46 -31.31 -40.18
CA GLY A 2 76.98 -30.83 -41.47
C GLY A 2 76.31 -32.00 -42.20
N SER A 3 75.01 -32.19 -41.98
CA SER A 3 74.11 -32.94 -42.86
C SER A 3 72.70 -32.34 -42.76
N ASP A 4 72.41 -31.50 -43.73
CA ASP A 4 71.09 -31.04 -44.15
C ASP A 4 70.19 -32.19 -44.62
N LYS A 5 68.88 -32.02 -44.45
CA LYS A 5 67.87 -32.09 -45.54
C LYS A 5 66.45 -31.74 -45.04
N SER A 6 66.03 -30.52 -45.39
CA SER A 6 64.66 -30.19 -45.87
C SER A 6 64.66 -30.32 -47.42
N PRO A 7 63.57 -30.13 -48.23
CA PRO A 7 62.31 -29.38 -48.02
C PRO A 7 61.03 -30.10 -48.53
N VAL A 8 59.80 -29.62 -48.28
CA VAL A 8 58.88 -28.78 -49.11
C VAL A 8 57.52 -28.91 -48.37
N GLY A 9 56.66 -27.94 -48.08
CA GLY A 9 56.37 -26.62 -48.60
C GLY A 9 54.89 -26.56 -49.00
N SER A 10 54.01 -25.91 -48.23
CA SER A 10 52.93 -25.05 -48.77
C SER A 10 52.28 -24.18 -47.69
N SER A 11 52.03 -22.95 -48.10
CA SER A 11 51.61 -21.76 -47.36
C SER A 11 50.09 -21.71 -47.11
N GLY A 12 49.66 -20.99 -46.06
CA GLY A 12 48.23 -20.67 -45.92
C GLY A 12 47.82 -19.96 -44.62
N GLY A 13 48.22 -18.71 -44.43
CA GLY A 13 47.33 -17.67 -43.86
C GLY A 13 47.16 -17.56 -42.34
N GLN A 14 47.92 -16.65 -41.73
CA GLN A 14 47.61 -16.01 -40.44
C GLN A 14 46.28 -15.25 -40.49
N LYS A 15 45.47 -15.36 -39.42
CA LYS A 15 44.74 -14.25 -38.76
C LYS A 15 44.17 -14.76 -37.43
N LYS A 16 44.87 -14.52 -36.32
CA LYS A 16 44.27 -14.55 -34.98
C LYS A 16 44.54 -13.21 -34.30
N ALA A 17 43.45 -12.58 -33.90
CA ALA A 17 43.35 -11.22 -33.41
C ALA A 17 44.12 -10.98 -32.11
N LYS A 18 44.58 -9.74 -31.97
CA LYS A 18 45.23 -9.13 -30.81
C LYS A 18 44.25 -9.07 -29.62
N PRO A 19 44.71 -9.13 -28.35
CA PRO A 19 43.84 -9.12 -27.19
C PRO A 19 43.45 -7.68 -26.87
N ASP A 20 42.16 -7.41 -26.73
CA ASP A 20 41.68 -6.15 -26.17
C ASP A 20 41.22 -6.41 -24.72
N ARG A 21 42.08 -6.03 -23.78
CA ARG A 21 41.71 -5.86 -22.36
C ARG A 21 41.36 -4.39 -22.18
N GLY A 22 40.11 -4.04 -22.49
CA GLY A 22 39.47 -2.80 -22.08
C GLY A 22 38.69 -3.03 -20.78
N GLY A 23 38.85 -2.12 -19.83
CA GLY A 23 38.24 -2.16 -18.50
C GLY A 23 36.72 -1.88 -18.46
N PRO A 24 36.19 -1.60 -17.26
CA PRO A 24 34.80 -1.84 -16.88
C PRO A 24 33.91 -0.74 -17.43
N ASP A 25 32.87 -1.08 -18.21
CA ASP A 25 31.67 -0.25 -18.26
C ASP A 25 30.48 -0.97 -18.92
N ALA A 26 29.34 -0.79 -18.26
CA ALA A 26 28.01 -0.71 -18.85
C ALA A 26 27.41 -1.97 -19.52
N GLU A 27 27.16 -3.02 -18.75
CA GLU A 27 26.11 -3.98 -19.12
C GLU A 27 24.90 -3.88 -18.18
N GLY A 28 23.86 -3.25 -18.72
CA GLY A 28 22.49 -3.62 -18.42
C GLY A 28 21.94 -3.10 -17.10
N SER A 29 21.53 -1.83 -17.08
CA SER A 29 20.41 -1.39 -16.25
C SER A 29 19.15 -2.16 -16.66
N HIS A 30 19.07 -3.44 -16.28
CA HIS A 30 17.81 -4.15 -16.23
C HIS A 30 17.00 -3.43 -15.16
N LYS A 31 16.15 -2.48 -15.60
CA LYS A 31 15.06 -1.91 -14.80
C LYS A 31 14.26 -3.10 -14.27
N CYS A 32 14.59 -3.53 -13.06
CA CYS A 32 13.84 -4.54 -12.33
C CYS A 32 12.45 -3.97 -12.05
N CYS A 33 11.52 -4.19 -12.98
CA CYS A 33 10.15 -3.71 -12.87
C CYS A 33 9.48 -4.27 -11.59
N GLY A 34 9.87 -5.48 -11.17
CA GLY A 34 9.40 -6.13 -9.94
C GLY A 34 9.93 -5.50 -8.65
N CYS A 35 11.08 -4.83 -8.67
CA CYS A 35 11.69 -4.21 -7.49
C CYS A 35 10.96 -2.92 -7.06
N ARG A 36 10.16 -2.32 -7.97
CA ARG A 36 9.34 -1.14 -7.69
C ARG A 36 7.90 -1.46 -7.31
N PHE A 37 7.50 -2.73 -7.34
CA PHE A 37 6.12 -3.11 -7.05
C PHE A 37 5.71 -2.82 -5.59
N PRO A 38 6.54 -3.11 -4.56
CA PRO A 38 6.25 -2.70 -3.19
C PRO A 38 6.22 -1.17 -3.01
N LEU A 39 7.08 -0.44 -3.75
CA LEU A 39 7.11 1.03 -3.75
C LEU A 39 5.78 1.61 -4.26
N LEU A 40 5.28 1.08 -5.38
CA LEU A 40 4.03 1.54 -5.98
C LEU A 40 2.84 1.32 -5.04
N ILE A 41 2.81 0.19 -4.34
CA ILE A 41 1.78 -0.10 -3.33
C ILE A 41 1.87 0.88 -2.16
N ALA A 42 3.07 1.10 -1.60
CA ALA A 42 3.24 2.03 -0.48
C ALA A 42 2.87 3.48 -0.85
N LEU A 43 3.24 3.93 -2.06
CA LEU A 43 2.84 5.25 -2.57
C LEU A 43 1.33 5.37 -2.75
N LEU A 44 0.68 4.34 -3.29
CA LEU A 44 -0.77 4.32 -3.43
C LEU A 44 -1.46 4.36 -2.06
N GLN A 45 -0.98 3.58 -1.07
CA GLN A 45 -1.52 3.63 0.30
C GLN A 45 -1.43 5.03 0.88
N LEU A 46 -0.29 5.72 0.69
CA LEU A 46 -0.09 7.08 1.17
C LEU A 46 -1.01 8.09 0.50
N LEU A 47 -1.08 8.08 -0.83
CA LEU A 47 -1.93 9.02 -1.58
C LEU A 47 -3.41 8.83 -1.24
N LEU A 48 -3.87 7.59 -1.14
CA LEU A 48 -5.24 7.27 -0.75
C LEU A 48 -5.50 7.65 0.71
N GLY A 49 -4.58 7.35 1.64
CA GLY A 49 -4.70 7.74 3.05
C GLY A 49 -4.83 9.26 3.24
N ILE A 50 -3.99 10.03 2.53
CA ILE A 50 -4.08 11.51 2.53
C ILE A 50 -5.43 11.95 1.97
N THR A 51 -5.85 11.41 0.83
CA THR A 51 -7.12 11.78 0.19
C THR A 51 -8.33 11.48 1.08
N ILE A 52 -8.39 10.29 1.69
CA ILE A 52 -9.44 9.88 2.64
C ILE A 52 -9.50 10.84 3.83
N THR A 53 -8.33 11.23 4.34
CA THR A 53 -8.23 12.16 5.48
C THR A 53 -8.74 13.54 5.11
N VAL A 54 -8.29 14.09 3.97
CA VAL A 54 -8.78 15.38 3.47
C VAL A 54 -10.29 15.35 3.29
N MET A 55 -10.84 14.29 2.68
CA MET A 55 -12.29 14.15 2.51
C MET A 55 -13.04 14.05 3.85
N ALA A 56 -12.45 13.41 4.88
CA ALA A 56 -13.07 13.35 6.20
C ALA A 56 -13.14 14.73 6.87
N PHE A 57 -12.10 15.56 6.71
CA PHE A 57 -12.13 16.94 7.21
C PHE A 57 -13.05 17.84 6.38
N LEU A 58 -13.14 17.66 5.06
CA LEU A 58 -14.10 18.40 4.23
C LEU A 58 -15.56 18.10 4.62
N MET A 59 -15.87 16.86 5.04
CA MET A 59 -17.20 16.57 5.59
C MET A 59 -17.50 17.40 6.85
N THR A 60 -16.50 17.66 7.71
CA THR A 60 -16.70 18.45 8.93
C THR A 60 -17.00 19.92 8.66
N THR A 61 -16.67 20.45 7.48
CA THR A 61 -16.97 21.85 7.14
C THR A 61 -18.43 22.05 6.73
N ILE A 62 -19.19 20.98 6.47
CA ILE A 62 -20.63 21.10 6.16
C ILE A 62 -21.44 21.49 7.39
N SER A 63 -21.17 20.85 8.53
CA SER A 63 -21.83 21.14 9.78
C SER A 63 -20.98 20.67 10.95
N PRO A 64 -20.84 21.48 12.02
CA PRO A 64 -20.17 21.06 13.25
C PRO A 64 -20.86 19.85 13.91
N SER A 65 -22.16 19.64 13.68
CA SER A 65 -22.91 18.47 14.18
C SER A 65 -22.36 17.14 13.66
N LEU A 66 -21.68 17.14 12.51
CA LEU A 66 -21.10 15.94 11.90
C LEU A 66 -19.87 15.42 12.65
N LEU A 67 -19.13 16.30 13.33
CA LEU A 67 -17.88 16.00 14.01
C LEU A 67 -18.09 15.07 15.22
N ALA A 68 -19.23 15.20 15.89
CA ALA A 68 -19.56 14.42 17.09
C ALA A 68 -20.28 13.09 16.82
N ARG A 69 -20.83 12.87 15.62
CA ARG A 69 -21.80 11.77 15.40
C ARG A 69 -21.59 10.93 14.14
N GLU A 70 -21.16 11.53 13.03
CA GLU A 70 -21.35 10.92 11.70
C GLU A 70 -20.06 10.89 10.85
N THR A 71 -18.91 11.31 11.39
CA THR A 71 -17.64 11.40 10.62
C THR A 71 -16.56 10.46 11.16
N PRO A 72 -15.99 9.59 10.31
CA PRO A 72 -14.89 8.70 10.70
C PRO A 72 -13.53 9.44 10.65
N HIS A 73 -13.44 10.64 11.23
CA HIS A 73 -12.20 11.43 11.25
C HIS A 73 -11.06 10.68 11.96
N TRP A 74 -11.39 9.90 13.01
CA TRP A 74 -10.46 8.96 13.65
C TRP A 74 -9.86 7.96 12.66
N ALA A 75 -10.64 7.46 11.70
CA ALA A 75 -10.20 6.44 10.77
C ALA A 75 -9.25 7.02 9.72
N GLY A 76 -9.54 8.23 9.22
CA GLY A 76 -8.64 8.96 8.32
C GLY A 76 -7.26 9.17 8.94
N ILE A 77 -7.20 9.65 10.19
CA ILE A 77 -5.94 9.84 10.93
C ILE A 77 -5.17 8.53 11.04
N ILE A 78 -5.83 7.44 11.43
CA ILE A 78 -5.16 6.13 11.57
C ILE A 78 -4.65 5.63 10.22
N LEU A 79 -5.44 5.75 9.14
CA LEU A 79 -5.01 5.36 7.79
C LEU A 79 -3.83 6.20 7.29
N CYS A 80 -3.80 7.49 7.60
CA CYS A 80 -2.65 8.36 7.31
C CYS A 80 -1.39 7.90 8.06
N VAL A 81 -1.49 7.63 9.35
CA VAL A 81 -0.35 7.15 10.16
C VAL A 81 0.15 5.80 9.66
N VAL A 82 -0.75 4.86 9.38
CA VAL A 82 -0.44 3.53 8.82
C VAL A 82 0.32 3.67 7.49
N SER A 83 -0.14 4.59 6.63
CA SER A 83 0.47 4.79 5.31
C SER A 83 1.82 5.51 5.39
N LEU A 84 1.96 6.48 6.30
CA LEU A 84 3.23 7.18 6.54
C LEU A 84 4.28 6.24 7.12
N LEU A 85 3.89 5.39 8.08
CA LEU A 85 4.76 4.34 8.62
C LEU A 85 5.17 3.35 7.53
N GLY A 86 4.24 2.91 6.68
CA GLY A 86 4.55 2.05 5.53
C GLY A 86 5.56 2.68 4.57
N PHE A 87 5.44 3.99 4.32
CA PHE A 87 6.36 4.74 3.47
C PHE A 87 7.74 4.93 4.11
N VAL A 88 7.82 5.19 5.42
CA VAL A 88 9.11 5.27 6.14
C VAL A 88 9.82 3.92 6.16
N LEU A 89 9.08 2.84 6.43
CA LEU A 89 9.61 1.47 6.42
C LEU A 89 10.16 1.06 5.04
N TYR A 90 9.59 1.60 3.96
CA TYR A 90 10.13 1.45 2.62
C TYR A 90 11.53 2.10 2.47
N PHE A 91 11.74 3.34 2.91
CA PHE A 91 13.06 3.98 2.82
C PHE A 91 14.14 3.22 3.60
N ILE A 92 13.77 2.64 4.75
CA ILE A 92 14.70 1.86 5.57
C ILE A 92 15.09 0.55 4.88
N THR A 93 14.23 -0.01 4.03
CA THR A 93 14.47 -1.29 3.34
C THR A 93 15.04 -1.16 1.92
N TYR A 94 15.29 0.06 1.44
CA TYR A 94 15.81 0.33 0.09
C TYR A 94 17.25 -0.20 -0.12
N LEU A 95 18.07 -0.30 0.93
CA LEU A 95 19.35 -1.00 0.86
C LEU A 95 19.15 -2.46 1.30
N PRO A 96 19.29 -3.43 0.38
CA PRO A 96 19.16 -4.84 0.71
C PRO A 96 20.45 -5.29 1.41
N ASP A 97 20.52 -5.15 2.72
CA ASP A 97 21.44 -5.98 3.51
C ASP A 97 20.61 -7.11 4.15
N GLU A 98 20.51 -8.21 3.41
CA GLU A 98 19.61 -9.35 3.67
C GLU A 98 19.96 -10.15 4.95
N ARG A 99 20.96 -9.70 5.72
CA ARG A 99 21.53 -10.44 6.85
C ARG A 99 21.11 -9.99 8.25
N THR A 100 20.04 -9.22 8.41
CA THR A 100 19.64 -8.71 9.73
C THR A 100 18.18 -8.99 10.10
N TYR A 101 17.98 -9.42 11.36
CA TYR A 101 16.69 -9.52 12.06
C TYR A 101 15.79 -8.28 11.86
N THR A 102 16.40 -7.12 11.64
CA THR A 102 15.76 -5.85 11.32
C THR A 102 14.88 -5.91 10.07
N GLN A 103 15.33 -6.50 8.95
CA GLN A 103 14.52 -6.59 7.73
C GLN A 103 13.29 -7.48 7.94
N PHE A 104 13.42 -8.53 8.76
CA PHE A 104 12.31 -9.39 9.14
C PHE A 104 11.25 -8.63 9.95
N ILE A 105 11.67 -7.86 10.97
CA ILE A 105 10.76 -7.03 11.76
C ILE A 105 10.04 -6.03 10.84
N ILE A 106 10.76 -5.34 9.97
CA ILE A 106 10.16 -4.35 9.08
C ILE A 106 9.09 -4.98 8.17
N LYS A 107 9.40 -6.13 7.56
CA LYS A 107 8.43 -6.86 6.72
C LYS A 107 7.19 -7.29 7.51
N LEU A 108 7.38 -7.75 8.75
CA LEU A 108 6.29 -8.14 9.64
C LEU A 108 5.42 -6.95 10.04
N VAL A 109 6.04 -5.84 10.43
CA VAL A 109 5.35 -4.61 10.80
C VAL A 109 4.54 -4.07 9.61
N TYR A 110 5.12 -4.05 8.40
CA TYR A 110 4.39 -3.58 7.22
C TYR A 110 3.21 -4.51 6.87
N PHE A 111 3.35 -5.83 7.02
CA PHE A 111 2.23 -6.76 6.86
C PHE A 111 1.10 -6.49 7.87
N LEU A 112 1.44 -6.25 9.14
CA LEU A 112 0.46 -5.91 10.18
C LEU A 112 -0.23 -4.58 9.88
N LEU A 113 0.53 -3.57 9.48
CA LEU A 113 0.00 -2.26 9.07
C LEU A 113 -0.97 -2.38 7.88
N CYS A 114 -0.63 -3.14 6.85
CA CYS A 114 -1.53 -3.42 5.73
C CYS A 114 -2.82 -4.13 6.20
N SER A 115 -2.70 -5.09 7.13
CA SER A 115 -3.85 -5.83 7.66
C SER A 115 -4.78 -4.91 8.47
N VAL A 116 -4.22 -4.04 9.31
CA VAL A 116 -4.97 -3.02 10.05
C VAL A 116 -5.63 -2.03 9.11
N GLY A 117 -4.90 -1.55 8.09
CA GLY A 117 -5.44 -0.65 7.07
C GLY A 117 -6.63 -1.26 6.32
N LEU A 118 -6.59 -2.55 6.00
CA LEU A 118 -7.70 -3.29 5.39
C LEU A 118 -8.92 -3.35 6.33
N VAL A 119 -8.73 -3.74 7.59
CA VAL A 119 -9.83 -3.84 8.56
C VAL A 119 -10.48 -2.48 8.78
N ILE A 120 -9.68 -1.42 8.97
CA ILE A 120 -10.19 -0.06 9.13
C ILE A 120 -10.98 0.39 7.89
N SER A 121 -10.45 0.12 6.69
CA SER A 121 -11.14 0.49 5.45
C SER A 121 -12.52 -0.19 5.34
N ILE A 122 -12.62 -1.46 5.72
CA ILE A 122 -13.90 -2.20 5.74
C ILE A 122 -14.87 -1.60 6.77
N ILE A 123 -14.38 -1.30 7.98
CA ILE A 123 -15.19 -0.67 9.03
C ILE A 123 -15.73 0.69 8.55
N VAL A 124 -14.89 1.49 7.91
CA VAL A 124 -15.32 2.79 7.35
C VAL A 124 -16.37 2.60 6.27
N ILE A 125 -16.20 1.66 5.34
CA ILE A 125 -17.22 1.38 4.31
C ILE A 125 -18.56 1.00 4.95
N ALA A 126 -18.56 0.13 5.96
CA ALA A 126 -19.79 -0.27 6.65
C ALA A 126 -20.44 0.91 7.38
N PHE A 127 -19.65 1.73 8.06
CA PHE A 127 -20.11 2.94 8.74
C PHE A 127 -20.74 3.93 7.74
N GLN A 128 -20.03 4.26 6.66
CA GLN A 128 -20.54 5.17 5.63
C GLN A 128 -21.77 4.62 4.92
N GLY A 129 -21.83 3.30 4.68
CA GLY A 129 -23.01 2.65 4.10
C GLY A 129 -24.23 2.76 5.01
N HIS A 130 -24.05 2.59 6.33
CA HIS A 130 -25.11 2.79 7.30
C HIS A 130 -25.62 4.23 7.30
N HIS A 131 -24.72 5.22 7.39
CA HIS A 131 -25.07 6.64 7.39
C HIS A 131 -25.67 7.11 6.06
N TYR A 132 -25.21 6.57 4.94
CA TYR A 132 -25.83 6.81 3.63
C TYR A 132 -27.26 6.30 3.58
N SER A 133 -27.51 5.07 4.04
CA SER A 133 -28.85 4.48 4.09
C SER A 133 -29.79 5.30 4.98
N LEU A 134 -29.31 5.74 6.14
CA LEU A 134 -30.07 6.62 7.04
C LEU A 134 -30.39 7.96 6.37
N THR A 135 -29.39 8.61 5.79
CA THR A 135 -29.54 9.94 5.17
C THR A 135 -30.50 9.90 3.98
N ASN A 136 -30.48 8.81 3.21
CA ASN A 136 -31.41 8.60 2.09
C ASN A 136 -32.88 8.49 2.53
N GLY A 137 -33.15 8.17 3.80
CA GLY A 137 -34.50 8.12 4.38
C GLY A 137 -34.93 9.40 5.08
N PHE A 138 -34.10 10.45 5.08
CA PHE A 138 -34.44 11.70 5.77
C PHE A 138 -35.37 12.59 4.95
N ILE A 139 -36.35 13.15 5.65
CA ILE A 139 -37.09 14.32 5.20
C ILE A 139 -36.62 15.49 6.06
N CYS A 140 -35.93 16.44 5.42
CA CYS A 140 -35.29 17.56 6.08
C CYS A 140 -36.08 18.87 5.88
N ARG A 141 -36.13 19.71 6.92
CA ARG A 141 -36.75 21.03 6.90
C ARG A 141 -35.81 22.06 7.49
N GLU A 142 -35.79 23.24 6.87
CA GLU A 142 -35.00 24.38 7.33
C GLU A 142 -35.73 25.09 8.46
N ILE A 143 -35.03 25.28 9.58
CA ILE A 143 -35.52 26.02 10.75
C ILE A 143 -34.41 26.98 11.18
N GLY A 144 -34.52 28.23 10.74
CA GLY A 144 -33.49 29.24 11.00
C GLY A 144 -32.21 28.95 10.20
N GLN A 145 -31.08 28.79 10.90
CA GLN A 145 -29.79 28.38 10.30
C GLN A 145 -29.50 26.88 10.48
N ASP A 146 -30.46 26.15 11.02
CA ASP A 146 -30.34 24.72 11.29
C ASP A 146 -31.24 23.95 10.33
N CYS A 147 -30.81 22.72 10.03
CA CYS A 147 -31.61 21.76 9.28
C CYS A 147 -32.02 20.62 10.19
N ILE A 148 -33.33 20.40 10.31
CA ILE A 148 -33.89 19.31 11.09
C ILE A 148 -34.36 18.21 10.13
N CYS A 149 -33.73 17.05 10.24
CA CYS A 149 -33.98 15.87 9.43
C CYS A 149 -34.66 14.79 10.27
N THR A 150 -35.82 14.32 9.81
CA THR A 150 -36.58 13.26 10.48
C THR A 150 -36.56 12.01 9.60
N LEU A 151 -36.29 10.86 10.22
CA LEU A 151 -36.40 9.55 9.54
C LEU A 151 -37.86 9.10 9.53
N GLU A 152 -38.52 9.11 8.38
CA GLU A 152 -39.94 8.76 8.22
C GLU A 152 -40.89 9.62 9.09
N PRO A 153 -41.30 10.82 8.63
CA PRO A 153 -42.07 11.77 9.44
C PRO A 153 -43.49 11.31 9.80
N GLU A 154 -43.97 10.23 9.19
CA GLU A 154 -45.27 9.61 9.49
C GLU A 154 -45.22 8.75 10.77
N ASP A 155 -44.02 8.33 11.20
CA ASP A 155 -43.84 7.60 12.45
C ASP A 155 -43.70 8.60 13.63
N PRO A 156 -44.60 8.58 14.63
CA PRO A 156 -44.55 9.49 15.78
C PRO A 156 -43.33 9.27 16.70
N ILE A 157 -42.60 8.18 16.55
CA ILE A 157 -41.39 7.83 17.34
C ILE A 157 -40.12 8.02 16.49
N ALA A 158 -40.26 8.53 15.26
CA ALA A 158 -39.16 8.81 14.35
C ALA A 158 -38.06 9.66 15.00
N ARG A 159 -36.82 9.21 14.82
CA ARG A 159 -35.64 9.93 15.34
C ARG A 159 -35.41 11.19 14.52
N THR A 160 -35.25 12.32 15.20
CA THR A 160 -34.92 13.62 14.60
C THR A 160 -33.44 13.93 14.78
N PHE A 161 -32.84 14.51 13.75
CA PHE A 161 -31.43 14.90 13.70
C PHE A 161 -31.33 16.38 13.36
N THR A 162 -30.62 17.15 14.18
CA THR A 162 -30.39 18.58 13.96
C THR A 162 -28.96 18.80 13.47
N TYR A 163 -28.84 19.34 12.26
CA TYR A 163 -27.59 19.79 11.66
C TYR A 163 -27.49 21.30 11.84
N ALA A 164 -26.58 21.73 12.71
CA ALA A 164 -26.42 23.15 13.04
C ALA A 164 -25.60 23.87 11.98
N GLU A 165 -25.86 25.17 11.80
CA GLU A 165 -25.06 26.09 10.97
C GLU A 165 -24.84 25.61 9.53
N VAL A 166 -25.88 25.05 8.92
CA VAL A 166 -25.83 24.62 7.51
C VAL A 166 -26.29 25.74 6.59
N THR A 167 -25.70 25.84 5.40
CA THR A 167 -26.08 26.86 4.40
C THR A 167 -27.50 26.65 3.88
N ASP A 168 -27.87 25.39 3.67
CA ASP A 168 -29.20 24.93 3.28
C ASP A 168 -29.35 23.44 3.63
N CYS A 169 -30.57 22.93 3.65
CA CYS A 169 -30.79 21.49 3.91
C CYS A 169 -30.28 20.58 2.77
N THR A 170 -30.02 21.12 1.57
CA THR A 170 -29.48 20.35 0.44
C THR A 170 -28.03 19.93 0.64
N ALA A 171 -27.27 20.68 1.45
CA ALA A 171 -25.95 20.29 1.92
C ALA A 171 -25.98 18.93 2.65
N VAL A 172 -27.06 18.65 3.39
CA VAL A 172 -27.25 17.38 4.11
C VAL A 172 -27.82 16.29 3.19
N THR A 173 -28.86 16.59 2.42
CA THR A 173 -29.56 15.56 1.59
C THR A 173 -28.86 15.25 0.28
N SER A 174 -27.87 16.04 -0.15
CA SER A 174 -27.14 15.82 -1.40
C SER A 174 -25.63 15.78 -1.19
N THR A 175 -25.03 16.87 -0.71
CA THR A 175 -23.56 16.99 -0.62
C THR A 175 -22.97 15.96 0.34
N LEU A 176 -23.57 15.79 1.52
CA LEU A 176 -23.13 14.80 2.50
C LEU A 176 -23.29 13.37 1.97
N MET A 177 -24.38 13.05 1.26
CA MET A 177 -24.57 11.75 0.62
C MET A 177 -23.50 11.46 -0.44
N LEU A 178 -23.16 12.46 -1.27
CA LEU A 178 -22.08 12.34 -2.25
C LEU A 178 -20.75 12.05 -1.55
N TYR A 179 -20.46 12.73 -0.44
CA TYR A 179 -19.25 12.49 0.33
C TYR A 179 -19.22 11.09 0.94
N TYR A 180 -20.35 10.54 1.43
CA TYR A 180 -20.40 9.14 1.88
C TYR A 180 -20.04 8.16 0.75
N LEU A 181 -20.60 8.34 -0.45
CA LEU A 181 -20.27 7.53 -1.62
C LEU A 181 -18.79 7.63 -2.00
N LEU A 182 -18.26 8.85 -2.03
CA LEU A 182 -16.85 9.09 -2.33
C LEU A 182 -15.94 8.39 -1.31
N GLN A 183 -16.26 8.51 -0.01
CA GLN A 183 -15.52 7.83 1.05
C GLN A 183 -15.62 6.30 0.94
N MET A 184 -16.78 5.74 0.59
CA MET A 184 -16.91 4.29 0.34
C MET A 184 -15.98 3.83 -0.79
N VAL A 185 -15.96 4.55 -1.92
CA VAL A 185 -15.10 4.21 -3.07
C VAL A 185 -13.61 4.35 -2.73
N LEU A 186 -13.22 5.43 -2.06
CA LEU A 186 -11.82 5.65 -1.66
C LEU A 186 -11.35 4.58 -0.67
N ASN A 187 -12.16 4.23 0.33
CA ASN A 187 -11.81 3.18 1.28
C ASN A 187 -11.83 1.78 0.64
N LEU A 188 -12.67 1.53 -0.36
CA LEU A 188 -12.62 0.29 -1.14
C LEU A 188 -11.30 0.17 -1.91
N ALA A 189 -10.88 1.25 -2.58
CA ALA A 189 -9.58 1.29 -3.24
C ALA A 189 -8.43 1.05 -2.25
N GLN A 190 -8.48 1.70 -1.07
CA GLN A 190 -7.49 1.50 -0.01
C GLN A 190 -7.48 0.06 0.50
N ALA A 191 -8.65 -0.55 0.71
CA ALA A 191 -8.75 -1.95 1.13
C ALA A 191 -8.08 -2.89 0.13
N ILE A 192 -8.30 -2.67 -1.18
CA ILE A 192 -7.66 -3.46 -2.26
C ILE A 192 -6.14 -3.28 -2.21
N VAL A 193 -5.64 -2.04 -2.10
CA VAL A 193 -4.20 -1.78 -2.04
C VAL A 193 -3.56 -2.40 -0.78
N CYS A 194 -4.23 -2.30 0.38
CA CYS A 194 -3.82 -2.95 1.63
C CYS A 194 -3.80 -4.48 1.49
N LEU A 195 -4.81 -5.08 0.85
CA LEU A 195 -4.87 -6.52 0.58
C LEU A 195 -3.71 -6.96 -0.31
N LEU A 196 -3.44 -6.22 -1.39
CA LEU A 196 -2.32 -6.48 -2.29
C LEU A 196 -0.99 -6.37 -1.54
N GLY A 197 -0.80 -5.33 -0.72
CA GLY A 197 0.36 -5.16 0.15
C GLY A 197 0.57 -6.36 1.07
N ALA A 198 -0.47 -6.75 1.82
CA ALA A 198 -0.42 -7.92 2.70
C ALA A 198 -0.10 -9.21 1.93
N PHE A 199 -0.73 -9.41 0.77
CA PHE A 199 -0.51 -10.58 -0.08
C PHE A 199 0.93 -10.66 -0.62
N ILE A 200 1.51 -9.55 -1.06
CA ILE A 200 2.91 -9.51 -1.55
C ILE A 200 3.87 -9.88 -0.42
N MET A 201 3.68 -9.29 0.76
CA MET A 201 4.52 -9.57 1.92
C MET A 201 4.38 -11.02 2.39
N TRP A 202 3.15 -11.54 2.38
CA TRP A 202 2.86 -12.95 2.66
C TRP A 202 3.55 -13.85 1.64
N LYS A 203 3.36 -13.62 0.34
CA LYS A 203 3.94 -14.43 -0.74
C LYS A 203 5.47 -14.43 -0.68
N HIS A 204 6.09 -13.27 -0.47
CA HIS A 204 7.55 -13.17 -0.33
C HIS A 204 8.07 -14.01 0.86
N ARG A 205 7.27 -14.19 1.92
CA ARG A 205 7.65 -15.05 3.05
C ARG A 205 7.48 -16.53 2.72
N TYR A 206 6.32 -16.95 2.23
CA TYR A 206 5.99 -18.39 2.10
C TYR A 206 6.49 -19.06 0.81
N GLN A 207 6.92 -18.31 -0.22
CA GLN A 207 7.60 -18.92 -1.37
C GLN A 207 8.98 -19.51 -1.01
N VAL A 208 9.66 -18.99 0.02
CA VAL A 208 11.00 -19.45 0.41
C VAL A 208 10.95 -20.63 1.40
N PHE A 209 9.82 -20.84 2.09
CA PHE A 209 9.68 -21.94 3.05
C PHE A 209 9.43 -23.31 2.39
N PHE A 210 9.18 -23.39 1.09
CA PHE A 210 8.98 -24.67 0.37
C PHE A 210 10.25 -25.30 -0.23
N VAL A 211 11.45 -24.76 0.00
CA VAL A 211 12.72 -25.38 -0.46
C VAL A 211 13.81 -25.40 0.63
N GLY A 212 13.45 -25.07 1.88
CA GLY A 212 14.40 -24.88 2.98
C GLY A 212 14.59 -26.06 3.94
N LEU A 213 14.30 -27.31 3.54
CA LEU A 213 14.69 -28.51 4.32
C LEU A 213 16.16 -28.91 4.10
N GLN A 214 17.03 -27.99 3.68
CA GLN A 214 18.46 -28.21 3.78
C GLN A 214 18.90 -27.80 5.19
N LYS A 215 18.60 -28.67 6.16
CA LYS A 215 19.27 -28.70 7.46
C LYS A 215 20.77 -28.61 7.18
N SER A 216 21.40 -27.59 7.76
CA SER A 216 22.84 -27.38 7.76
C SER A 216 23.58 -28.72 7.92
N SER A 217 24.42 -29.05 6.94
CA SER A 217 25.43 -30.08 7.10
C SER A 217 26.38 -29.63 8.20
N PRO A 218 26.62 -30.44 9.25
CA PRO A 218 27.64 -30.11 10.23
C PRO A 218 28.99 -30.16 9.54
N SER A 219 29.67 -29.02 9.65
CA SER A 219 31.05 -28.74 9.27
C SER A 219 32.00 -29.93 9.34
N THR A 220 32.73 -30.08 8.24
CA THR A 220 34.09 -30.60 8.09
C THR A 220 34.91 -30.54 9.40
N GLN A 221 34.99 -31.66 10.12
CA GLN A 221 36.09 -31.95 11.05
C GLN A 221 36.38 -33.44 11.04
N GLN A 222 37.26 -33.86 10.14
CA GLN A 222 38.29 -34.88 10.42
C GLN A 222 39.10 -35.14 9.15
N TRP A 223 40.24 -34.45 9.03
CA TRP A 223 41.44 -34.98 8.41
C TRP A 223 42.64 -34.20 8.95
N GLN A 224 43.19 -34.64 10.08
CA GLN A 224 44.63 -34.56 10.35
C GLN A 224 45.08 -35.81 11.10
N ASN A 225 46.05 -36.48 10.49
CA ASN A 225 46.79 -37.69 10.84
C ASN A 225 47.25 -37.79 12.31
N VAL A 226 47.07 -38.97 12.91
CA VAL A 226 48.12 -39.81 13.53
C VAL A 226 47.78 -41.27 13.23
#